data_AF-X1IMS4-F1
#
_entry.id   AF-X1IMS4-F1
#
_cell.length_a   1.000
_cell.length_b   1.000
_cell.length_c   1.000
_cell.angle_alpha   90.00
_cell.angle_beta   90.00
_cell.angle_gamma   90.00
#
_symmetry.space_group_name_H-M   'P 1'
#
loop_
_entity.id
_entity.type
_entity.pdbx_description
1 polymer ?
#
loop_
_entity_poly.entity_id
_entity_poly.type
_entity_poly.pdbx_seq_one_letter_code
_entity_poly.pdbx_strand_id
1 'polypeptide(L)' 'EVKMMKLRSINGLIGLILLTFVLGLFAYIVHRELGGDTTLGVIIGHCAAWVEMLVIYLYRKKPPTEPPKE' A
#
# COMPACT_ATOMS: atom_id res chain seq x y z
N GLU A 1 22.83 -6.73 3.07
CA GLU A 1 22.11 -7.77 2.32
C GLU A 1 20.61 -7.52 2.38
N VAL A 2 19.97 -7.27 1.23
CA VAL A 2 18.50 -7.19 1.16
C VAL A 2 17.97 -8.62 1.23
N LYS A 3 17.51 -9.02 2.41
CA LYS A 3 16.93 -10.35 2.67
C LYS A 3 15.63 -10.45 1.89
N MET A 4 15.68 -10.96 0.65
CA MET A 4 14.48 -11.22 -0.15
C MET A 4 13.57 -12.17 0.62
N MET A 5 12.47 -11.63 1.18
CA MET A 5 11.46 -12.43 1.86
C MET A 5 10.99 -13.50 0.87
N LYS A 6 11.16 -14.77 1.22
CA LYS A 6 10.64 -15.90 0.46
C LYS A 6 9.11 -15.77 0.42
N LEU A 7 8.55 -15.26 -0.67
CA LEU A 7 7.12 -15.30 -1.03
C LEU A 7 6.69 -16.75 -1.33
N ARG A 8 6.85 -17.66 -0.36
CA ARG A 8 6.53 -19.09 -0.50
C ARG A 8 5.58 -19.61 0.57
N SER A 9 4.95 -18.71 1.33
CA SER A 9 3.86 -19.07 2.22
C SER A 9 2.54 -19.01 1.46
N ILE A 10 1.73 -20.07 1.55
CA ILE A 10 0.37 -20.16 0.96
C ILE A 10 -0.48 -18.96 1.38
N ASN A 11 -0.33 -18.51 2.63
CA ASN A 11 -1.02 -17.33 3.14
C ASN A 11 -0.61 -16.04 2.42
N GLY A 12 0.66 -15.94 2.01
CA GLY A 12 1.14 -14.82 1.20
C GLY A 12 0.57 -14.83 -0.22
N LEU A 13 0.39 -16.01 -0.82
CA LEU A 13 -0.25 -16.16 -2.12
C LEU A 13 -1.74 -15.81 -2.07
N ILE A 14 -2.47 -16.31 -1.05
CA ILE A 14 -3.88 -15.97 -0.82
C ILE A 14 -4.03 -14.46 -0.59
N GLY A 15 -3.15 -13.87 0.22
CA GLY A 15 -3.12 -12.43 0.44
C GLY A 15 -2.91 -11.63 -0.85
N LEU A 16 -2.01 -12.09 -1.73
CA LEU A 16 -1.76 -11.45 -3.02
C LEU A 16 -2.98 -11.53 -3.96
N ILE A 17 -3.67 -12.68 -3.99
CA ILE A 17 -4.89 -12.88 -4.78
C ILE A 17 -5.99 -11.94 -4.28
N LEU A 18 -6.22 -11.88 -2.96
CA LEU A 18 -7.21 -10.99 -2.36
C LEU A 18 -6.89 -9.52 -2.63
N LEU A 19 -5.62 -9.12 -2.50
CA LEU A 19 -5.17 -7.76 -2.80
C LEU A 19 -5.45 -7.39 -4.26
N THR A 20 -5.12 -8.30 -5.19
CA THR A 20 -5.36 -8.10 -6.62
C THR A 20 -6.85 -7.98 -6.92
N PHE A 21 -7.69 -8.80 -6.29
CA PHE A 21 -9.14 -8.74 -6.42
C PHE A 21 -9.71 -7.40 -5.95
N VAL A 22 -9.29 -6.92 -4.77
CA VAL A 22 -9.74 -5.64 -4.22
C VAL A 22 -9.31 -4.46 -5.10
N LEU A 23 -8.06 -4.45 -5.56
CA LEU A 23 -7.56 -3.41 -6.46
C LEU A 23 -8.28 -3.43 -7.82
N GLY A 24 -8.59 -4.61 -8.35
CA GLY A 24 -9.36 -4.77 -9.58
C GLY A 24 -10.80 -4.27 -9.43
N LEU A 25 -11.47 -4.60 -8.33
CA LEU A 25 -12.82 -4.11 -8.03
C LEU A 25 -12.84 -2.59 -7.88
N PHE A 26 -11.86 -2.04 -7.15
CA PHE A 26 -11.69 -0.59 -7.01
C PHE A 26 -11.51 0.08 -8.37
N ALA A 27 -10.59 -0.41 -9.20
CA ALA A 27 -10.35 0.13 -10.54
C ALA A 27 -11.62 0.06 -11.41
N TYR A 28 -12.37 -1.04 -11.36
CA TYR A 28 -13.63 -1.18 -12.09
C TYR A 28 -14.69 -0.16 -11.66
N ILE A 29 -14.90 0.00 -10.34
CA ILE A 29 -15.86 0.97 -9.80
C ILE A 29 -15.47 2.38 -10.19
N VAL A 30 -14.20 2.76 -9.97
CA VAL A 30 -13.67 4.09 -10.31
C VAL A 30 -13.77 4.35 -11.81
N HIS A 31 -13.52 3.34 -12.66
CA HIS A 31 -13.69 3.45 -14.09
C HIS A 31 -15.13 3.72 -14.50
N ARG A 32 -16.07 3.00 -13.88
CA ARG A 32 -17.49 3.12 -14.17
C ARG A 32 -18.06 4.47 -13.71
N GLU A 33 -17.62 4.99 -12.56
CA GLU A 33 -18.17 6.20 -11.95
C GLU A 33 -17.56 7.50 -12.50
N LEU A 34 -16.24 7.53 -12.74
CA LEU A 34 -15.53 8.77 -13.07
C LEU A 34 -15.18 8.91 -14.57
N GLY A 35 -15.10 7.79 -15.29
CA GLY A 35 -14.73 7.75 -16.71
C GLY A 35 -13.27 8.12 -17.00
N GLY A 36 -12.66 7.37 -17.93
CA GLY A 36 -11.42 7.74 -18.63
C GLY A 36 -10.26 8.22 -17.75
N ASP A 37 -9.75 9.41 -18.06
CA ASP A 37 -8.52 9.98 -17.46
C ASP A 37 -8.62 10.25 -15.95
N THR A 38 -9.82 10.58 -15.47
CA THR A 38 -10.06 10.83 -14.05
C THR A 38 -9.86 9.56 -13.22
N THR A 39 -10.17 8.39 -13.78
CA THR A 39 -9.94 7.09 -13.16
C THR A 39 -8.45 6.80 -12.96
N LEU A 40 -7.63 7.11 -13.96
CA LEU A 40 -6.17 6.95 -13.87
C LEU A 40 -5.61 7.84 -12.76
N GLY A 41 -6.07 9.09 -12.67
CA GLY A 41 -5.67 10.02 -11.61
C GLY A 41 -5.99 9.48 -10.20
N VAL A 42 -7.18 8.93 -10.00
CA VAL A 42 -7.59 8.36 -8.72
C VAL A 42 -6.79 7.10 -8.36
N ILE A 43 -6.53 6.21 -9.33
CA ILE A 43 -5.72 5.00 -9.09
C ILE A 43 -4.28 5.38 -8.71
N ILE A 44 -3.66 6.31 -9.46
CA ILE A 44 -2.30 6.77 -9.19
C ILE A 44 -2.22 7.46 -7.83
N GLY A 45 -3.16 8.36 -7.53
CA GLY A 45 -3.24 9.06 -6.25
C GLY A 45 -3.40 8.09 -5.07
N HIS A 46 -4.23 7.06 -5.23
CA HIS A 46 -4.40 6.02 -4.21
C HIS A 46 -3.10 5.23 -3.99
N CYS A 47 -2.42 4.80 -5.05
CA CYS A 47 -1.11 4.14 -4.94
C CYS A 47 -0.06 5.03 -4.26
N ALA A 48 0.01 6.32 -4.62
CA ALA A 48 0.93 7.27 -4.02
C ALA A 48 0.69 7.44 -2.51
N ALA A 49 -0.57 7.55 -2.09
CA ALA A 49 -0.93 7.65 -0.67
C ALA A 49 -0.51 6.41 0.13
N TRP A 50 -0.66 5.21 -0.43
CA TRP A 50 -0.18 3.97 0.20
C TRP A 50 1.34 3.93 0.33
N VAL A 51 2.07 4.36 -0.70
CA VAL A 51 3.54 4.43 -0.67
C VAL A 51 3.99 5.43 0.39
N GLU A 52 3.39 6.61 0.43
CA GLU A 52 3.70 7.64 1.44
C GLU A 52 3.43 7.13 2.85
N MET A 53 2.28 6.50 3.10
CA MET A 53 1.93 5.90 4.38
C MET A 53 2.92 4.80 4.78
N LEU A 54 3.33 3.95 3.85
CA LEU A 54 4.32 2.90 4.09
C LEU A 54 5.70 3.48 4.40
N VAL A 55 6.12 4.52 3.69
CA VAL A 55 7.36 5.25 3.97
C VAL A 55 7.30 5.86 5.36
N ILE A 56 6.22 6.55 5.71
CA ILE A 56 6.04 7.10 7.05
C ILE A 56 6.08 5.99 8.11
N TYR A 57 5.41 4.86 7.88
CA TYR A 57 5.40 3.74 8.82
C TYR A 57 6.78 3.10 9.02
N LEU A 58 7.54 2.88 7.94
CA LEU A 58 8.86 2.25 7.99
C LEU A 58 9.95 3.20 8.49
N TYR A 59 9.86 4.49 8.15
CA TYR A 59 10.87 5.50 8.45
C TYR A 59 10.53 6.40 9.64
N ARG A 60 9.31 6.35 10.20
CA ARG A 60 9.08 6.88 11.56
C ARG A 60 9.94 6.06 12.51
N LYS A 61 11.04 6.68 12.97
CA LYS A 61 11.69 6.26 14.22
C LYS A 61 10.59 6.16 15.27
N LYS A 62 10.55 5.04 15.99
CA LYS A 62 9.72 4.90 17.20
C LYS A 62 9.83 6.21 18.01
N PRO A 63 8.73 6.69 18.62
CA PRO A 63 8.82 7.84 19.51
C PRO A 63 9.98 7.61 20.50
N PRO A 64 10.78 8.65 20.80
CA PRO A 64 11.95 8.51 21.65
C PRO A 64 11.51 7.80 22.93
N THR A 65 12.15 6.64 23.17
CA THR A 65 11.78 5.75 24.28
C THR A 65 12.31 6.27 25.62
N GLU A 66 13.15 7.30 25.56
CA GLU A 66 13.66 7.98 26.74
C GLU A 66 13.00 9.36 26.84
N PRO A 67 12.42 9.72 28.00
CA PRO A 67 12.01 11.10 28.26
C PRO A 67 13.23 12.01 28.08
N PRO A 68 13.03 13.29 27.69
CA PRO A 68 14.13 14.23 27.52
C PRO A 68 14.99 14.22 28.79
N LYS A 69 16.27 13.88 28.65
CA LYS A 69 17.23 14.01 29.75
C LYS A 69 17.41 15.51 29.99
N GLU A 70 17.00 15.95 31.18
CA GLU A 70 17.18 17.31 31.71
C GLU A 70 18.64 17.79 31.62
#